data_AF-A0A5Q2FD39-F1
#
_entry.id   AF-A0A5Q2FD39-F1
#
_cell.length_a   1.000
_cell.length_b   1.000
_cell.length_c   1.000
_cell.angle_alpha   90.00
_cell.angle_beta   90.00
_cell.angle_gamma   90.00
#
_symmetry.space_group_name_H-M   'P 1'
#
loop_
_entity.id
_entity.type
_entity.pdbx_description
1 polymer ?
#
loop_
_entity_poly.entity_id
_entity_poly.type
_entity_poly.pdbx_seq_one_letter_code
_entity_poly.pdbx_strand_id
1 'polypeptide(L)'
;MVERTIVPILEAEHQLIDEDIERFASGSISVEEFRRSMDLLRRHIYVEEAMMFPQLREAGLMMPIMVMEREHGEIWGLLDALDAEIADDSASTDVSKNLEALTTLLASHNAKEEPIVYPVTTTALSDFDAQVVKDFLASGTMPYGWTCAKAT
;
A
#
# COMPACT_ATOMS: atom_id res chain seq x y z
N MET A 1 13.60 -8.63 -22.09
CA MET A 1 12.61 -8.15 -21.10
C MET A 1 13.34 -7.14 -20.24
N VAL A 2 12.86 -5.90 -20.14
CA VAL A 2 13.47 -4.91 -19.25
C VAL A 2 13.14 -5.37 -17.83
N GLU A 3 14.16 -5.72 -17.06
CA GLU A 3 14.01 -6.01 -15.64
C GLU A 3 13.48 -4.73 -14.96
N ARG A 4 12.24 -4.76 -14.46
CA ARG A 4 11.71 -3.63 -13.70
C ARG A 4 12.44 -3.58 -12.36
N THR A 5 13.00 -2.43 -12.03
CA THR A 5 13.48 -2.14 -10.67
C THR A 5 12.27 -2.02 -9.74
N ILE A 6 12.49 -2.14 -8.43
CA ILE A 6 11.41 -2.19 -7.42
C ILE A 6 10.51 -0.95 -7.48
N VAL A 7 11.11 0.24 -7.55
CA VAL A 7 10.39 1.52 -7.50
C VAL A 7 9.34 1.66 -8.62
N PRO A 8 9.64 1.45 -9.92
CA PRO A 8 8.63 1.46 -10.96
C PRO A 8 7.50 0.43 -10.81
N ILE A 9 7.71 -0.66 -10.05
CA ILE A 9 6.64 -1.62 -9.75
C ILE A 9 5.71 -1.00 -8.71
N LEU A 10 6.26 -0.46 -7.62
CA LEU A 10 5.49 0.16 -6.54
C LEU A 10 4.73 1.42 -7.02
N GLU A 11 5.36 2.28 -7.81
CA GLU A 11 4.69 3.45 -8.43
C GLU A 11 3.53 3.04 -9.36
N ALA A 12 3.67 1.92 -10.07
CA ALA A 12 2.58 1.39 -10.90
C ALA A 12 1.44 0.81 -10.05
N GLU A 13 1.73 0.28 -8.87
CA GLU A 13 0.72 -0.15 -7.92
C GLU A 13 -0.02 1.04 -7.31
N HIS A 14 0.66 2.14 -6.97
CA HIS A 14 0.00 3.39 -6.55
C HIS A 14 -1.05 3.83 -7.57
N GLN A 15 -0.65 3.93 -8.84
CA GLN A 15 -1.54 4.33 -9.93
C GLN A 15 -2.74 3.39 -10.07
N LEU A 16 -2.50 2.07 -10.04
CA LEU A 16 -3.57 1.07 -10.15
C LEU A 16 -4.55 1.15 -8.98
N ILE A 17 -4.04 1.31 -7.75
CA ILE A 17 -4.87 1.40 -6.54
C ILE A 17 -5.74 2.66 -6.59
N ASP A 18 -5.15 3.81 -6.91
CA ASP A 18 -5.86 5.08 -7.02
C ASP A 18 -6.96 5.01 -8.10
N GLU A 19 -6.64 4.48 -9.28
CA GLU A 19 -7.60 4.28 -10.37
C GLU A 19 -8.75 3.34 -9.96
N ASP A 20 -8.46 2.23 -9.26
CA ASP A 20 -9.48 1.27 -8.86
C ASP A 20 -10.40 1.82 -7.76
N ILE A 21 -9.90 2.69 -6.86
CA ILE A 21 -10.75 3.41 -5.90
C ILE A 21 -11.74 4.33 -6.63
N GLU A 22 -11.29 5.10 -7.63
CA GLU A 22 -12.16 5.95 -8.43
C GLU A 22 -13.18 5.15 -9.26
N ARG A 23 -12.73 4.03 -9.84
CA ARG A 23 -13.59 3.12 -10.61
C ARG A 23 -14.64 2.47 -9.71
N PHE A 24 -14.31 2.12 -8.48
CA PHE A 24 -15.28 1.58 -7.53
C PHE A 24 -16.29 2.65 -7.11
N ALA A 25 -15.82 3.87 -6.77
CA ALA A 25 -16.67 4.99 -6.40
C ALA A 25 -17.69 5.37 -7.51
N SER A 26 -17.30 5.22 -8.78
CA SER A 26 -18.19 5.45 -9.93
C SER A 26 -19.10 4.27 -10.29
N GLY A 27 -18.95 3.12 -9.61
CA GLY A 27 -19.69 1.88 -9.92
C GLY A 27 -19.21 1.18 -11.19
N SER A 28 -18.00 1.48 -11.66
CA SER A 28 -17.42 0.96 -12.90
C SER A 28 -16.71 -0.40 -12.73
N ILE A 29 -16.48 -0.84 -11.50
CA ILE A 29 -15.95 -2.17 -11.18
C ILE A 29 -16.79 -2.87 -10.11
N SER A 30 -16.73 -4.19 -10.10
CA SER A 30 -17.38 -5.01 -9.09
C SER A 30 -16.70 -4.89 -7.72
N VAL A 31 -17.44 -5.25 -6.66
CA VAL A 31 -16.90 -5.42 -5.30
C VAL A 31 -15.71 -6.39 -5.27
N GLU A 32 -15.74 -7.45 -6.09
CA GLU A 32 -14.65 -8.43 -6.14
C GLU A 32 -13.37 -7.84 -6.75
N GLU A 33 -13.50 -7.03 -7.80
CA GLU A 33 -12.39 -6.26 -8.36
C GLU A 33 -11.82 -5.27 -7.34
N PHE A 34 -12.68 -4.54 -6.63
CA PHE A 34 -12.23 -3.58 -5.62
C PHE A 34 -11.51 -4.27 -4.44
N ARG A 35 -12.02 -5.41 -3.95
CA ARG A 35 -11.35 -6.21 -2.91
C ARG A 35 -9.95 -6.65 -3.32
N ARG A 36 -9.73 -6.99 -4.60
CA ARG A 36 -8.38 -7.30 -5.10
C ARG A 36 -7.43 -6.09 -5.01
N SER A 37 -7.94 -4.88 -5.23
CA SER A 37 -7.16 -3.65 -5.08
C SER A 37 -6.85 -3.35 -3.60
N MET A 38 -7.80 -3.60 -2.69
CA MET A 38 -7.56 -3.50 -1.24
C MET A 38 -6.52 -4.52 -0.74
N ASP A 39 -6.58 -5.76 -1.24
CA ASP A 39 -5.58 -6.79 -0.95
C ASP A 39 -4.20 -6.40 -1.52
N LEU A 40 -4.17 -5.79 -2.71
CA LEU A 40 -2.94 -5.25 -3.30
C LEU A 40 -2.32 -4.16 -2.40
N LEU A 41 -3.12 -3.23 -1.90
CA LEU A 41 -2.64 -2.18 -0.99
C LEU A 41 -2.09 -2.75 0.32
N ARG A 42 -2.74 -3.77 0.91
CA ARG A 42 -2.20 -4.46 2.10
C ARG A 42 -0.87 -5.15 1.81
N ARG A 43 -0.75 -5.79 0.64
CA ARG A 43 0.50 -6.45 0.18
C ARG A 43 1.60 -5.45 -0.10
N HIS A 44 1.25 -4.29 -0.62
CA HIS A 44 2.15 -3.17 -0.86
C HIS A 44 2.76 -2.68 0.46
N ILE A 45 1.92 -2.33 1.43
CA ILE A 45 2.33 -1.93 2.79
C ILE A 45 3.22 -3.00 3.45
N TYR A 46 2.91 -4.29 3.26
CA TYR A 46 3.76 -5.38 3.75
C TYR A 46 5.16 -5.35 3.17
N VAL A 47 5.29 -5.19 1.85
CA VAL A 47 6.62 -5.14 1.20
C VAL A 47 7.43 -3.99 1.75
N GLU A 48 6.81 -2.84 1.92
CA GLU A 48 7.47 -1.66 2.44
C GLU A 48 7.90 -1.85 3.90
N GLU A 49 6.97 -2.17 4.79
CA GLU A 49 7.26 -2.28 6.23
C GLU A 49 8.18 -3.46 6.57
N ALA A 50 7.92 -4.62 6.01
CA ALA A 50 8.62 -5.85 6.41
C ALA A 50 9.94 -6.04 5.67
N MET A 51 10.07 -5.52 4.44
CA MET A 51 11.19 -5.86 3.56
C MET A 51 12.09 -4.68 3.21
N MET A 52 11.58 -3.44 3.24
CA MET A 52 12.33 -2.25 2.81
C MET A 52 12.65 -1.30 3.97
N PHE A 53 11.69 -1.02 4.84
CA PHE A 53 11.81 -0.05 5.92
C PHE A 53 12.95 -0.32 6.91
N PRO A 54 13.30 -1.58 7.26
CA PRO A 54 14.46 -1.84 8.12
C PRO A 54 15.76 -1.25 7.57
N GLN A 55 16.05 -1.49 6.29
CA GLN A 55 17.26 -1.01 5.61
C GLN A 55 17.21 0.50 5.38
N LEU A 56 16.04 1.06 5.06
CA LEU A 56 15.86 2.50 4.88
C LEU A 56 16.06 3.28 6.19
N ARG A 57 15.69 2.71 7.33
CA ARG A 57 15.99 3.29 8.65
C ARG A 57 17.50 3.36 8.90
N GLU A 58 18.22 2.27 8.60
CA GLU A 58 19.68 2.23 8.70
C GLU A 58 20.36 3.23 7.75
N ALA A 59 19.76 3.48 6.59
CA ALA A 59 20.20 4.49 5.61
C ALA A 59 19.84 5.94 5.99
N GLY A 60 19.26 6.18 7.17
CA GLY A 60 19.02 7.52 7.71
C GLY A 60 17.60 8.05 7.55
N LEU A 61 16.64 7.25 7.06
CA LEU A 61 15.23 7.66 6.91
C LEU A 61 14.36 7.38 8.14
N MET A 62 14.94 7.33 9.34
CA MET A 62 14.19 7.00 10.57
C MET A 62 12.90 7.84 10.74
N MET A 63 12.99 9.16 10.59
CA MET A 63 11.83 10.05 10.77
C MET A 63 10.79 9.92 9.64
N PRO A 64 11.16 9.93 8.34
CA PRO A 64 10.21 9.61 7.27
C PRO A 64 9.51 8.26 7.45
N ILE A 65 10.22 7.19 7.81
CA ILE A 65 9.62 5.87 8.01
C ILE A 65 8.60 5.86 9.16
N MET A 66 8.85 6.59 10.25
CA MET A 66 7.83 6.73 11.32
C MET A 66 6.56 7.43 10.86
N VAL A 67 6.66 8.35 9.89
CA VAL A 67 5.49 9.00 9.27
C VAL A 67 4.74 8.00 8.39
N MET A 68 5.46 7.23 7.56
CA MET A 68 4.84 6.20 6.70
C MET A 68 4.11 5.16 7.53
N GLU A 69 4.73 4.58 8.57
CA GLU A 69 4.08 3.58 9.43
C GLU A 69 2.81 4.11 10.12
N ARG A 70 2.78 5.39 10.54
CA ARG A 70 1.57 6.00 11.11
C ARG A 70 0.46 6.05 10.06
N GLU A 71 0.79 6.51 8.87
CA GLU A 71 -0.17 6.64 7.77
C GLU A 71 -0.64 5.28 7.26
N HIS A 72 0.23 4.26 7.23
CA HIS A 72 -0.15 2.88 6.98
C HIS A 72 -1.16 2.37 8.01
N GLY A 73 -1.04 2.75 9.29
CA GLY A 73 -2.04 2.42 10.31
C GLY A 73 -3.41 3.05 10.02
N GLU A 74 -3.42 4.32 9.61
CA GLU A 74 -4.65 5.04 9.22
C GLU A 74 -5.29 4.43 7.95
N ILE A 75 -4.47 4.12 6.94
CA ILE A 75 -4.88 3.43 5.72
C ILE A 75 -5.47 2.05 6.07
N TRP A 76 -4.81 1.29 6.94
CA TRP A 76 -5.27 -0.04 7.34
C TRP A 76 -6.64 0.01 8.00
N GLY A 77 -6.87 0.96 8.90
CA GLY A 77 -8.18 1.16 9.54
C GLY A 77 -9.28 1.51 8.53
N LEU A 78 -8.99 2.31 7.50
CA LEU A 78 -9.94 2.60 6.42
C LEU A 78 -10.24 1.35 5.58
N LEU A 79 -9.24 0.52 5.29
CA LEU A 79 -9.44 -0.74 4.59
C LEU A 79 -10.33 -1.70 5.38
N ASP A 80 -10.10 -1.84 6.69
CA ASP A 80 -10.91 -2.69 7.55
C ASP A 80 -12.36 -2.17 7.66
N ALA A 81 -12.56 -0.85 7.70
CA ALA A 81 -13.88 -0.24 7.69
C ALA A 81 -14.62 -0.50 6.36
N LEU A 82 -13.95 -0.31 5.23
CA LEU A 82 -14.51 -0.56 3.90
C LEU A 82 -14.88 -2.05 3.72
N ASP A 83 -14.04 -2.97 4.19
CA ASP A 83 -14.36 -4.41 4.14
C ASP A 83 -15.63 -4.75 4.93
N ALA A 84 -15.81 -4.15 6.11
CA ALA A 84 -17.00 -4.33 6.93
C ALA A 84 -18.26 -3.74 6.26
N GLU A 85 -18.16 -2.54 5.69
CA GLU A 85 -19.27 -1.86 5.01
C GLU A 85 -19.70 -2.61 3.75
N ILE A 86 -18.75 -3.12 2.98
CA ILE A 86 -19.03 -3.87 1.75
C ILE A 86 -19.59 -5.27 2.06
N ALA A 87 -19.32 -5.83 3.25
CA ALA A 87 -19.89 -7.10 3.69
C ALA A 87 -21.34 -6.97 4.19
N ASP A 88 -21.76 -5.79 4.64
CA ASP A 88 -23.10 -5.52 5.15
C ASP A 88 -24.05 -5.00 4.06
N ASP A 89 -24.76 -5.93 3.42
CA ASP A 89 -25.76 -5.67 2.37
C ASP A 89 -26.97 -4.83 2.85
N SER A 90 -27.08 -4.58 4.18
CA SER A 90 -28.24 -3.95 4.82
C SER A 90 -28.02 -2.50 5.24
N ALA A 91 -26.78 -2.02 5.25
CA ALA A 91 -26.45 -0.72 5.79
C ALA A 91 -26.20 0.30 4.67
N SER A 92 -26.96 1.40 4.68
CA SER A 92 -26.66 2.62 3.92
C SER A 92 -25.45 3.36 4.52
N THR A 93 -24.43 2.61 4.98
CA THR A 93 -23.19 3.18 5.46
C THR A 93 -22.48 3.81 4.28
N ASP A 94 -22.05 5.05 4.48
CA ASP A 94 -21.53 5.90 3.44
C ASP A 94 -20.12 5.44 3.03
N VAL A 95 -20.05 4.34 2.27
CA VAL A 95 -18.82 3.81 1.66
C VAL A 95 -18.05 4.95 0.96
N SER A 96 -18.78 5.88 0.35
CA SER A 96 -18.23 7.09 -0.29
C SER A 96 -17.35 7.92 0.64
N LYS A 97 -17.71 8.07 1.92
CA LYS A 97 -16.91 8.82 2.89
C LYS A 97 -15.57 8.15 3.18
N ASN A 98 -15.55 6.83 3.38
CA ASN A 98 -14.31 6.10 3.62
C ASN A 98 -13.45 6.01 2.35
N LEU A 99 -14.08 5.91 1.17
CA LEU A 99 -13.37 6.02 -0.12
C LEU A 99 -12.72 7.41 -0.27
N GLU A 100 -13.44 8.50 -0.01
CA GLU A 100 -12.89 9.86 -0.09
C GLU A 100 -11.74 10.07 0.90
N ALA A 101 -11.88 9.56 2.13
CA ALA A 101 -10.83 9.60 3.14
C ALA A 101 -9.59 8.82 2.69
N LEU A 102 -9.78 7.61 2.13
CA LEU A 102 -8.70 6.78 1.62
C LEU A 102 -7.98 7.45 0.44
N THR A 103 -8.73 7.97 -0.55
CA THR A 103 -8.17 8.71 -1.69
C THR A 103 -7.33 9.90 -1.23
N THR A 104 -7.85 10.70 -0.29
CA THR A 104 -7.14 11.88 0.23
C THR A 104 -5.86 11.49 0.97
N LEU A 105 -5.93 10.43 1.78
CA LEU A 105 -4.79 9.95 2.54
C LEU A 105 -3.69 9.37 1.64
N LEU A 106 -4.06 8.51 0.67
CA LEU A 106 -3.14 7.94 -0.32
C LEU A 106 -2.48 9.04 -1.17
N ALA A 107 -3.25 10.02 -1.66
CA ALA A 107 -2.66 11.14 -2.40
C ALA A 107 -1.60 11.90 -1.59
N SER A 108 -1.83 12.13 -0.29
CA SER A 108 -0.82 12.74 0.57
C SER A 108 0.35 11.82 0.89
N HIS A 109 0.08 10.52 1.05
CA HIS A 109 1.06 9.48 1.34
C HIS A 109 2.05 9.33 0.18
N ASN A 110 1.53 9.02 -1.01
CA ASN A 110 2.29 8.81 -2.24
C ASN A 110 3.17 10.04 -2.57
N ALA A 111 2.62 11.25 -2.40
CA ALA A 111 3.34 12.51 -2.63
C ALA A 111 4.54 12.75 -1.68
N LYS A 112 4.62 12.04 -0.54
CA LYS A 112 5.79 12.04 0.33
C LYS A 112 6.70 10.86 -0.01
N GLU A 113 6.12 9.68 -0.19
CA GLU A 113 6.87 8.45 -0.38
C GLU A 113 7.73 8.47 -1.65
N GLU A 114 7.13 8.76 -2.79
CA GLU A 114 7.80 8.72 -4.09
C GLU A 114 9.03 9.64 -4.15
N PRO A 115 8.98 10.92 -3.70
CA PRO A 115 10.15 11.80 -3.74
C PRO A 115 11.09 11.69 -2.53
N ILE A 116 10.68 11.11 -1.40
CA ILE A 116 11.50 11.08 -0.16
C ILE A 116 12.07 9.69 0.13
N VAL A 117 11.25 8.65 -0.01
CA VAL A 117 11.58 7.28 0.40
C VAL A 117 12.19 6.51 -0.76
N TYR A 118 11.51 6.46 -1.90
CA TYR A 118 11.93 5.67 -3.06
C TYR A 118 13.32 6.00 -3.61
N PRO A 119 13.83 7.25 -3.61
CA PRO A 119 15.18 7.53 -4.10
C PRO A 119 16.28 6.84 -3.30
N VAL A 120 16.04 6.52 -2.02
CA VAL A 120 17.01 5.88 -1.14
C VAL A 120 16.99 4.35 -1.29
N THR A 121 15.93 3.78 -1.84
CA THR A 121 15.79 2.31 -1.98
C THR A 121 16.88 1.69 -2.85
N THR A 122 17.30 2.38 -3.92
CA THR A 122 18.31 1.90 -4.87
C THR A 122 19.70 1.79 -4.22
N THR A 123 19.99 2.58 -3.18
CA THR A 123 21.29 2.55 -2.50
C THR A 123 21.25 1.85 -1.14
N ALA A 124 20.09 1.76 -0.51
CA ALA A 124 19.93 1.14 0.80
C ALA A 124 19.77 -0.39 0.75
N LEU A 125 19.15 -0.92 -0.32
CA LEU A 125 18.96 -2.37 -0.46
C LEU A 125 20.21 -3.02 -1.04
N SER A 126 20.65 -4.14 -0.45
CA SER A 126 21.63 -5.00 -1.07
C SER A 126 21.06 -5.67 -2.32
N ASP A 127 21.91 -6.11 -3.26
CA ASP A 127 21.44 -6.85 -4.45
C ASP A 127 20.62 -8.09 -4.08
N PHE A 128 20.97 -8.75 -2.96
CA PHE A 128 20.23 -9.89 -2.43
C PHE A 128 18.84 -9.47 -1.94
N ASP A 129 18.74 -8.46 -1.07
CA ASP A 129 17.45 -8.00 -0.55
C ASP A 129 16.56 -7.46 -1.66
N ALA A 130 17.14 -6.73 -2.62
CA ALA A 130 16.42 -6.25 -3.78
C ALA A 130 15.86 -7.41 -4.63
N GLN A 131 16.60 -8.51 -4.76
CA GLN A 131 16.08 -9.70 -5.44
C GLN A 131 14.93 -10.36 -4.65
N VAL A 132 15.06 -10.47 -3.33
CA VAL A 132 14.00 -11.02 -2.47
C VAL A 132 12.71 -10.19 -2.57
N VAL A 133 12.82 -8.86 -2.60
CA VAL A 133 11.66 -7.97 -2.80
C VAL A 133 11.03 -8.18 -4.18
N LYS A 134 11.82 -8.25 -5.25
CA LYS A 134 11.31 -8.51 -6.61
C LYS A 134 10.59 -9.85 -6.71
N ASP A 135 11.16 -10.91 -6.13
CA ASP A 135 10.55 -12.25 -6.16
C ASP A 135 9.21 -12.26 -5.39
N PHE A 136 9.16 -11.53 -4.26
CA PHE A 136 7.92 -11.36 -3.50
C PHE A 136 6.87 -10.53 -4.27
N LEU A 137 7.27 -9.43 -4.92
CA LEU A 137 6.35 -8.64 -5.76
C LEU A 137 5.79 -9.46 -6.92
N ALA A 138 6.56 -10.41 -7.46
CA ALA A 138 6.13 -11.23 -8.59
C ALA A 138 5.12 -12.34 -8.22
N SER A 139 5.22 -12.91 -7.02
CA SER A 139 4.44 -14.12 -6.66
C SER A 139 4.26 -14.37 -5.17
N GLY A 140 4.75 -13.48 -4.32
CA GLY A 140 4.70 -13.61 -2.87
C GLY A 140 3.28 -13.51 -2.33
N THR A 141 3.07 -14.14 -1.18
CA THR A 141 1.83 -14.00 -0.41
C THR A 141 2.21 -13.51 0.98
N MET A 142 1.44 -12.56 1.50
CA MET A 142 1.66 -12.06 2.86
C MET A 142 1.56 -13.21 3.88
N PRO A 143 2.33 -13.15 4.98
CA PRO A 143 2.16 -14.09 6.07
C PRO A 143 0.73 -14.04 6.64
N TYR A 144 0.18 -15.21 6.97
CA TYR A 144 -1.15 -15.30 7.57
C TYR A 144 -1.24 -14.49 8.87
N GLY A 145 -2.26 -13.65 8.98
CA GLY A 145 -2.50 -12.81 10.16
C GLY A 145 -1.54 -11.64 10.32
N TRP A 146 -0.73 -11.32 9.30
CA TRP A 146 0.10 -10.13 9.33
C TRP A 146 -0.76 -8.85 9.23
N THR A 147 -0.41 -7.85 10.02
CA THR A 147 -0.97 -6.49 10.00
C THR A 147 0.15 -5.47 10.02
N CYS A 148 -0.09 -4.26 9.50
CA CYS A 148 0.89 -3.19 9.57
C CYS A 148 1.23 -2.83 11.02
N ALA A 149 2.40 -2.22 11.23
CA ALA A 149 2.98 -1.94 12.54
C ALA A 149 2.10 -1.03 13.42
N LYS A 150 1.19 -0.27 12.81
CA LYS A 150 0.29 0.68 13.48
C LYS A 150 -1.20 0.40 13.25
N ALA A 151 -1.56 -0.81 12.81
CA ALA A 151 -2.96 -1.22 12.79
C ALA A 151 -3.55 -1.18 14.21
N THR A 152 -4.75 -0.63 14.37
CA THR A 152 -5.45 -0.45 15.66
C THR A 152 -6.72 -1.27 15.74
#